data_AF-A0A382JM42-F1
#
_entry.id   AF-A0A382JM42-F1
#
_cell.length_a   1.000
_cell.length_b   1.000
_cell.length_c   1.000
_cell.angle_alpha   90.00
_cell.angle_beta   90.00
_cell.angle_gamma   90.00
#
_symmetry.space_group_name_H-M   'P 1'
#
loop_
_entity.id
_entity.type
_entity.pdbx_description
1 polymer ?
#
loop_
_entity_poly.entity_id
_entity_poly.type
_entity_poly.pdbx_seq_one_letter_code
_entity_poly.pdbx_strand_id
1 'polypeptide(L)'
;MIKGFGADVDDLKTEVENYLKTKLKTITLENISKYKPKKTTSVERILNRAFTQVLFSGRSHIDISDVFLSMMSEKKSWAYYFIMKTEISKDKFQDYLHAEMESLYEDEVDQSAAKRALGLYTTNLNNEVKKERIDPVIGRVEELNSIALSLGRRTKNNVILVGDPGVGKTAIAEGLAFNIEKNTCPDFLKEYKVYNLDIGGMLAGSKYRGDFEERFKLVLSALKKKGKTICFIDEAHNISGAGAGGTTNSN
;
A
#
# COMPACT_ATOMS: atom_id res chain seq x y z
N MET A 1 10.67 4.59 15.31
CA MET A 1 10.34 3.70 16.42
C MET A 1 10.26 4.46 17.75
N ILE A 2 11.34 4.62 18.54
CA ILE A 2 11.22 5.29 19.86
C ILE A 2 10.80 6.77 19.82
N LYS A 3 11.15 7.51 18.75
CA LYS A 3 10.61 8.86 18.49
C LYS A 3 9.10 8.84 18.23
N GLY A 4 8.62 7.83 17.51
CA GLY A 4 7.18 7.62 17.25
C GLY A 4 6.41 7.20 18.49
N PHE A 5 7.09 6.59 19.45
CA PHE A 5 6.58 6.28 20.78
C PHE A 5 6.56 7.50 21.73
N GLY A 6 7.17 8.62 21.35
CA GLY A 6 7.19 9.86 22.14
C GLY A 6 8.44 10.09 23.00
N ALA A 7 9.51 9.32 22.80
CA ALA A 7 10.76 9.53 23.52
C ALA A 7 11.62 10.64 22.90
N ASP A 8 12.31 11.42 23.74
CA ASP A 8 13.34 12.35 23.30
C ASP A 8 14.62 11.59 22.90
N VAL A 9 14.75 11.37 21.59
CA VAL A 9 15.86 10.62 21.02
C VAL A 9 17.14 11.45 21.01
N ASP A 10 17.03 12.77 20.91
CA ASP A 10 18.17 13.67 20.77
C ASP A 10 18.89 13.80 22.13
N ASP A 11 18.12 13.89 23.22
CA ASP A 11 18.64 13.85 24.58
C ASP A 11 19.27 12.47 24.90
N LEU A 12 18.57 11.38 24.58
CA LEU A 12 19.10 10.02 24.79
C LEU A 12 20.43 9.81 24.06
N LYS A 13 20.52 10.25 22.80
CA LYS A 13 21.74 10.16 22.00
C LYS A 13 22.87 10.95 22.65
N THR A 14 22.59 12.18 23.06
CA THR A 14 23.58 13.07 23.70
C THR A 14 24.12 12.46 24.99
N GLU A 15 23.26 11.89 25.83
CA GLU A 15 23.68 11.23 27.07
C GLU A 15 24.55 9.99 26.81
N VAL A 16 24.14 9.13 25.88
CA VAL A 16 24.89 7.91 25.53
C VAL A 16 26.25 8.29 24.96
N GLU A 17 26.33 9.27 24.05
CA GLU A 17 27.60 9.76 23.52
C GLU A 17 28.50 10.31 24.63
N ASN A 18 27.95 11.11 25.54
CA ASN A 18 28.71 11.66 26.66
C ASN A 18 29.26 10.55 27.56
N TYR A 19 28.45 9.53 27.85
CA TYR A 19 28.88 8.37 28.64
C TYR A 19 30.02 7.61 27.95
N LEU A 20 29.89 7.32 26.65
CA LEU A 20 30.93 6.63 25.88
C LEU A 20 32.24 7.43 25.85
N LYS A 21 32.17 8.76 25.71
CA LYS A 21 33.34 9.66 25.63
C LYS A 21 34.02 9.88 26.99
N THR A 22 33.25 9.96 28.08
CA THR A 22 33.78 10.44 29.37
C THR A 22 33.94 9.37 30.44
N LYS A 23 33.14 8.28 30.40
CA LYS A 23 33.07 7.30 31.49
C LYS A 23 33.73 5.95 31.18
N LEU A 24 34.19 5.73 29.95
CA LEU A 24 34.82 4.47 29.53
C LEU A 24 36.35 4.51 29.40
N LYS A 25 37.01 5.56 29.92
CA LYS A 25 38.48 5.69 29.87
C LYS A 25 39.24 4.53 30.54
N THR A 26 38.60 3.80 31.45
CA THR A 26 39.21 2.66 32.14
C THR A 26 39.32 1.40 31.29
N ILE A 27 38.63 1.34 30.15
CA ILE A 27 38.63 0.18 29.25
C ILE A 27 39.24 0.49 27.87
N THR A 28 39.82 1.68 27.69
CA THR A 28 40.50 2.06 26.45
C THR A 28 41.89 1.41 26.38
N LEU A 29 42.21 0.83 25.22
CA LEU A 29 43.51 0.20 24.95
C LEU A 29 44.29 1.06 23.97
N GLU A 30 45.57 1.31 24.24
CA GLU A 30 46.46 2.09 23.35
C GLU A 30 46.84 1.31 22.08
N ASN A 31 46.89 -0.03 22.16
CA ASN A 31 47.23 -0.92 21.04
C ASN A 31 46.03 -1.74 20.56
N ILE A 32 45.22 -1.14 19.68
CA ILE A 32 43.97 -1.70 19.14
C ILE A 32 44.22 -2.94 18.26
N SER A 33 45.38 -3.04 17.60
CA SER A 33 45.67 -4.06 16.59
C SER A 33 45.71 -5.51 17.13
N LYS A 34 45.88 -5.69 18.44
CA LYS A 34 46.03 -7.01 19.07
C LYS A 34 44.72 -7.58 19.62
N TYR A 35 43.65 -6.79 19.72
CA TYR A 35 42.42 -7.17 20.41
C TYR A 35 41.19 -6.94 19.54
N LYS A 36 40.52 -8.04 19.15
CA LYS A 36 39.19 -7.97 18.51
C LYS A 36 38.10 -7.86 19.59
N PRO A 37 37.14 -6.93 19.47
CA PRO A 37 35.98 -6.88 20.35
C PRO A 37 35.25 -8.22 20.34
N LYS A 38 34.85 -8.70 21.52
CA LYS A 38 34.04 -9.91 21.68
C LYS A 38 32.69 -9.54 22.25
N LYS A 39 31.67 -10.33 21.90
CA LYS A 39 30.35 -10.21 22.52
C LYS A 39 30.48 -10.46 24.01
N THR A 40 29.87 -9.60 24.81
CA THR A 40 29.72 -9.86 26.24
C THR A 40 28.57 -10.83 26.46
N THR A 41 28.53 -11.49 27.62
CA THR A 41 27.42 -12.37 27.98
C THR A 41 26.07 -11.65 27.97
N SER A 42 26.05 -10.35 28.26
CA SER A 42 24.84 -9.53 28.16
C SER A 42 24.34 -9.39 26.72
N VAL A 43 25.25 -9.17 25.75
CA VAL A 43 24.89 -9.10 24.33
C VAL A 43 24.34 -10.44 23.84
N GLU A 44 24.97 -11.56 24.24
CA GLU A 44 24.47 -12.89 23.90
C GLU A 44 23.06 -13.15 24.46
N ARG A 45 22.81 -12.80 25.72
CA ARG A 45 21.46 -12.91 26.31
C ARG A 45 20.43 -12.07 25.57
N ILE A 46 20.76 -10.83 25.21
CA ILE A 46 19.87 -9.94 24.45
C ILE A 46 19.52 -10.55 23.10
N LEU A 47 20.52 -11.02 22.33
CA LEU A 47 20.30 -11.58 21.00
C LEU A 47 19.52 -12.90 21.06
N ASN A 48 19.83 -13.78 22.03
CA ASN A 48 19.10 -15.03 22.21
C ASN A 48 17.64 -14.77 22.60
N ARG A 49 17.38 -13.79 23.47
CA ARG A 49 16.02 -13.40 23.86
C ARG A 49 15.21 -12.86 22.68
N ALA A 50 15.82 -11.99 21.88
CA ALA A 50 15.20 -11.44 20.67
C ALA A 50 14.88 -12.57 19.68
N PHE A 51 15.82 -13.49 19.46
CA PHE A 51 15.62 -14.66 18.62
C PHE A 51 14.47 -15.54 19.11
N THR A 52 14.43 -15.87 20.41
CA THR A 52 13.36 -16.68 21.00
C THR A 52 11.99 -16.02 20.84
N GLN A 53 11.89 -14.71 21.04
CA GLN A 53 10.65 -13.96 20.83
C GLN A 53 10.18 -14.02 19.38
N VAL A 54 11.09 -13.79 18.43
CA VAL A 54 10.82 -13.84 16.99
C VAL A 54 10.36 -15.24 16.58
N LEU A 55 11.06 -16.28 17.05
CA LEU A 55 10.72 -17.68 16.80
C LEU A 55 9.31 -18.03 17.30
N PHE A 56 8.96 -17.65 18.54
CA PHE A 56 7.62 -17.92 19.08
C PHE A 56 6.53 -17.05 18.43
N SER A 57 6.88 -15.90 17.85
CA SER A 57 5.95 -15.09 17.05
C SER A 57 5.75 -15.62 15.61
N GLY A 58 6.45 -16.70 15.22
CA GLY A 58 6.36 -17.27 13.87
C GLY A 58 7.06 -16.46 12.78
N ARG A 59 7.81 -15.40 13.15
CA ARG A 59 8.59 -14.59 12.23
C ARG A 59 9.93 -15.25 11.92
N SER A 60 10.41 -15.05 10.69
CA SER A 60 11.69 -15.60 10.20
C SER A 60 12.86 -14.62 10.29
N HIS A 61 12.60 -13.37 10.65
CA HIS A 61 13.59 -12.29 10.71
C HIS A 61 13.49 -11.55 12.03
N ILE A 62 14.65 -11.19 12.61
CA ILE A 62 14.75 -10.39 13.82
C ILE A 62 14.85 -8.93 13.43
N ASP A 63 13.94 -8.10 13.96
CA ASP A 63 13.95 -6.67 13.74
C ASP A 63 14.66 -5.91 14.87
N ILE A 64 14.98 -4.64 14.62
CA ILE A 64 15.63 -3.76 15.60
C ILE A 64 14.73 -3.58 16.84
N SER A 65 13.40 -3.60 16.67
CA SER A 65 12.40 -3.58 17.74
C SER A 65 12.58 -4.74 18.71
N ASP A 66 12.84 -5.95 18.21
CA ASP A 66 13.01 -7.16 19.01
C ASP A 66 14.28 -7.08 19.87
N VAL A 67 15.35 -6.56 19.28
CA VAL A 67 16.61 -6.32 19.99
C VAL A 67 16.42 -5.25 21.05
N PHE A 68 15.72 -4.16 20.73
CA PHE A 68 15.45 -3.07 21.67
C PHE A 68 14.58 -3.54 22.85
N LEU A 69 13.50 -4.28 22.60
CA LEU A 69 12.67 -4.86 23.67
C LEU A 69 13.46 -5.86 24.54
N SER A 70 14.38 -6.59 23.92
CA SER A 70 15.30 -7.49 24.64
C SER A 70 16.30 -6.73 25.50
N MET A 71 16.79 -5.56 25.07
CA MET A 71 17.63 -4.65 25.86
C MET A 71 16.88 -4.10 27.07
N MET A 72 15.59 -3.75 26.94
CA MET A 72 14.74 -3.32 28.05
C MET A 72 14.56 -4.40 29.13
N SER A 73 14.82 -5.67 28.80
CA SER A 73 14.77 -6.78 29.75
C SER A 73 16.12 -7.04 30.45
N GLU A 74 17.19 -6.37 30.04
CA GLU A 74 18.55 -6.56 30.56
C GLU A 74 18.86 -5.55 31.69
N LYS A 75 18.20 -5.71 32.84
CA LYS A 75 18.23 -4.75 33.97
C LYS A 75 19.63 -4.35 34.46
N LYS A 76 20.61 -5.25 34.37
CA LYS A 76 22.00 -5.02 34.77
C LYS A 76 22.85 -4.51 33.60
N SER A 77 22.38 -3.45 32.93
CA SER A 77 23.09 -2.86 31.79
C SER A 77 22.93 -1.33 31.73
N TRP A 78 23.94 -0.66 31.16
CA TRP A 78 23.86 0.77 30.87
C TRP A 78 22.79 1.08 29.82
N ALA A 79 22.56 0.16 28.88
CA ALA A 79 21.46 0.28 27.93
C ALA A 79 20.11 0.40 28.65
N TYR A 80 19.83 -0.47 29.61
CA TYR A 80 18.62 -0.39 30.42
C TYR A 80 18.53 0.93 31.20
N TYR A 81 19.63 1.38 31.80
CA TYR A 81 19.67 2.66 32.51
C TYR A 81 19.26 3.85 31.61
N PHE A 82 19.84 3.95 30.41
CA PHE A 82 19.51 5.03 29.48
C PHE A 82 18.09 4.93 28.93
N ILE A 83 17.59 3.72 28.67
CA ILE A 83 16.19 3.55 28.22
C ILE A 83 15.22 3.96 29.34
N MET A 84 15.47 3.59 30.60
CA MET A 84 14.60 3.96 31.71
C MET A 84 14.50 5.48 31.94
N LYS A 85 15.55 6.23 31.60
CA LYS A 85 15.51 7.71 31.63
C LYS A 85 14.55 8.32 30.62
N THR A 86 14.28 7.62 29.51
CA THR A 86 13.34 8.09 28.48
C THR A 86 11.87 7.83 28.82
N GLU A 87 11.58 7.36 30.05
CA GLU A 87 10.24 7.01 30.54
C GLU A 87 9.47 5.99 29.68
N ILE A 88 10.16 5.30 28.77
CA ILE A 88 9.60 4.21 27.97
C ILE A 88 9.36 2.99 28.86
N SER A 89 8.10 2.71 29.17
CA SER A 89 7.70 1.45 29.78
C SER A 89 7.78 0.31 28.77
N LYS A 90 8.31 -0.84 29.19
CA LYS A 90 8.40 -2.04 28.36
C LYS A 90 7.02 -2.49 27.88
N ASP A 91 6.04 -2.52 28.76
CA ASP A 91 4.70 -3.02 28.44
C ASP A 91 4.04 -2.13 27.38
N LYS A 92 4.08 -0.81 27.59
CA LYS A 92 3.55 0.16 26.62
C LYS A 92 4.26 0.09 25.27
N PHE A 93 5.58 -0.10 25.27
CA PHE A 93 6.34 -0.22 24.04
C PHE A 93 6.02 -1.53 23.29
N GLN A 94 5.79 -2.62 24.02
CA GLN A 94 5.35 -3.89 23.46
C GLN A 94 3.94 -3.77 22.83
N ASP A 95 3.01 -3.08 23.50
CA ASP A 95 1.66 -2.81 22.96
C ASP A 95 1.73 -1.96 21.68
N TYR A 96 2.58 -0.93 21.67
CA TYR A 96 2.82 -0.11 20.48
C TYR A 96 3.35 -0.94 19.30
N LEU A 97 4.30 -1.84 19.55
CA LEU A 97 4.84 -2.72 18.50
C LEU A 97 3.80 -3.70 17.97
N HIS A 98 2.96 -4.27 18.84
CA HIS A 98 1.87 -5.14 18.41
C HIS A 98 0.86 -4.40 17.53
N ALA A 99 0.46 -3.19 17.91
CA ALA A 99 -0.47 -2.38 17.13
C ALA A 99 0.12 -1.98 15.76
N GLU A 100 1.41 -1.60 15.71
CA GLU A 100 2.10 -1.29 14.47
C GLU A 100 2.18 -2.52 13.56
N MET A 101 2.48 -3.70 14.11
CA MET A 101 2.49 -4.97 13.36
C MET A 101 1.10 -5.35 12.82
N GLU A 102 0.06 -5.28 13.64
CA GLU A 102 -1.32 -5.59 13.22
C GLU A 102 -1.77 -4.68 12.07
N SER A 103 -1.47 -3.38 12.15
CA SER A 103 -1.76 -2.44 11.07
C SER A 103 -1.03 -2.76 9.77
N LEU A 104 0.24 -3.18 9.85
CA LEU A 104 1.04 -3.59 8.69
C LEU A 104 0.48 -4.86 8.04
N TYR A 105 0.05 -5.83 8.85
CA TYR A 105 -0.57 -7.06 8.35
C TYR A 105 -1.92 -6.78 7.67
N GLU A 106 -2.77 -5.94 8.26
CA GLU A 106 -4.03 -5.54 7.63
C GLU A 106 -3.80 -4.84 6.29
N ASP A 107 -2.83 -3.92 6.22
CA ASP A 107 -2.50 -3.24 4.97
C ASP A 107 -1.92 -4.18 3.90
N GLU A 108 -1.09 -5.16 4.28
CA GLU A 108 -0.56 -6.16 3.33
C GLU A 108 -1.66 -7.09 2.81
N VAL A 109 -2.56 -7.55 3.68
CA VAL A 109 -3.69 -8.40 3.29
C VAL A 109 -4.66 -7.63 2.40
N ASP A 110 -4.99 -6.38 2.75
CA ASP A 110 -5.83 -5.49 1.96
C ASP A 110 -5.19 -5.20 0.58
N GLN A 111 -3.89 -4.90 0.51
CA GLN A 111 -3.20 -4.71 -0.76
C GLN A 111 -3.17 -5.99 -1.61
N SER A 112 -3.00 -7.16 -0.99
CA SER A 112 -3.03 -8.45 -1.67
C SER A 112 -4.41 -8.78 -2.23
N ALA A 113 -5.47 -8.50 -1.46
CA ALA A 113 -6.86 -8.68 -1.88
C ALA A 113 -7.24 -7.68 -2.99
N ALA A 114 -6.91 -6.41 -2.82
CA ALA A 114 -7.11 -5.35 -3.82
C ALA A 114 -6.40 -5.67 -5.14
N LYS A 115 -5.14 -6.12 -5.09
CA LYS A 115 -4.38 -6.50 -6.30
C LYS A 115 -5.00 -7.70 -7.01
N ARG A 116 -5.47 -8.71 -6.26
CA ARG A 116 -6.19 -9.86 -6.82
C ARG A 116 -7.51 -9.45 -7.46
N ALA A 117 -8.31 -8.63 -6.77
CA ALA A 117 -9.60 -8.15 -7.28
C ALA A 117 -9.43 -7.33 -8.57
N LEU A 118 -8.43 -6.45 -8.64
CA LEU A 118 -8.10 -5.73 -9.88
C LEU A 118 -7.71 -6.70 -11.01
N GLY A 119 -6.92 -7.73 -10.73
CA GLY A 119 -6.52 -8.71 -11.74
C GLY A 119 -7.67 -9.58 -12.25
N LEU A 120 -8.66 -9.87 -11.39
CA LEU A 120 -9.81 -10.70 -11.75
C LEU A 120 -10.89 -9.93 -12.49
N TYR A 121 -11.15 -8.68 -12.10
CA TYR A 121 -12.32 -7.94 -12.57
C TYR A 121 -12.00 -6.68 -13.37
N THR A 122 -10.72 -6.43 -13.66
CA THR A 122 -10.33 -5.31 -14.54
C THR A 122 -9.29 -5.73 -15.55
N THR A 123 -9.36 -5.12 -16.74
CA THR A 123 -8.34 -5.24 -17.77
C THR A 123 -7.62 -3.91 -17.93
N ASN A 124 -6.29 -3.88 -17.79
CA ASN A 124 -5.52 -2.67 -18.02
C ASN A 124 -5.29 -2.46 -19.52
N LEU A 125 -5.99 -1.48 -20.11
CA LEU A 125 -5.94 -1.23 -21.55
C LEU A 125 -4.56 -0.68 -21.98
N ASN A 126 -3.86 0.09 -21.16
CA ASN A 126 -2.50 0.54 -21.49
C ASN A 126 -1.53 -0.64 -21.65
N ASN A 127 -1.69 -1.70 -20.83
CA ASN A 127 -0.88 -2.90 -20.98
C ASN A 127 -1.20 -3.65 -22.28
N GLU A 128 -2.45 -3.64 -22.73
CA GLU A 128 -2.83 -4.26 -24.01
C GLU A 128 -2.30 -3.44 -25.20
N VAL A 129 -2.24 -2.11 -25.10
CA VAL A 129 -1.53 -1.25 -26.08
C VAL A 129 -0.03 -1.60 -26.13
N LYS A 130 0.62 -1.75 -24.97
CA LYS A 130 2.05 -2.16 -24.91
C LYS A 130 2.32 -3.51 -25.55
N LYS A 131 1.33 -4.41 -25.53
CA LYS A 131 1.39 -5.73 -26.16
C LYS A 131 0.97 -5.71 -27.63
N GLU A 132 0.75 -4.53 -28.22
CA GLU A 132 0.31 -4.36 -29.61
C GLU A 132 -1.01 -5.06 -29.94
N ARG A 133 -1.90 -5.19 -28.94
CA ARG A 133 -3.24 -5.76 -29.10
C ARG A 133 -4.33 -4.71 -29.34
N ILE A 134 -4.00 -3.44 -29.11
CA ILE A 134 -4.88 -2.30 -29.33
C ILE A 134 -4.23 -1.38 -30.36
N ASP A 135 -4.96 -1.14 -31.44
CA ASP A 135 -4.58 -0.27 -32.54
C ASP A 135 -5.08 1.18 -32.33
N PRO A 136 -4.51 2.17 -33.02
CA PRO A 136 -5.00 3.55 -32.98
C PRO A 136 -6.43 3.65 -33.52
N VAL A 137 -7.26 4.43 -32.83
CA VAL A 137 -8.64 4.67 -33.25
C VAL A 137 -8.69 5.70 -34.38
N ILE A 138 -9.34 5.32 -35.49
CA ILE A 138 -9.47 6.17 -36.67
C ILE A 138 -10.74 7.03 -36.57
N GLY A 139 -10.62 8.33 -36.87
CA GLY A 139 -11.77 9.21 -37.05
C GLY A 139 -12.49 9.66 -35.76
N ARG A 140 -11.88 9.46 -34.58
CA ARG A 140 -12.47 9.80 -33.26
C ARG A 140 -11.69 10.84 -32.45
N VAL A 141 -10.94 11.70 -33.14
CA VAL A 141 -10.00 12.64 -32.50
C VAL A 141 -10.72 13.68 -31.65
N GLU A 142 -11.84 14.21 -32.13
CA GLU A 142 -12.62 15.23 -31.41
C GLU A 142 -13.27 14.67 -30.14
N GLU A 143 -13.81 13.46 -30.21
CA GLU A 143 -14.39 12.76 -29.05
C GLU A 143 -13.31 12.47 -28.00
N LEU A 144 -12.15 11.94 -28.40
CA LEU A 144 -11.03 11.67 -27.50
C LEU A 144 -10.52 12.94 -26.79
N ASN A 145 -10.41 14.06 -27.51
CA ASN A 145 -10.02 15.35 -26.93
C ASN A 145 -11.07 15.88 -25.94
N SER A 146 -12.36 15.74 -26.28
CA SER A 146 -13.47 16.17 -25.42
C SER A 146 -13.53 15.36 -24.12
N ILE A 147 -13.24 14.05 -24.20
CA ILE A 147 -13.14 13.17 -23.03
C ILE A 147 -11.95 13.56 -22.17
N ALA A 148 -10.77 13.73 -22.78
CA ALA A 148 -9.57 14.12 -22.06
C ALA A 148 -9.79 15.41 -21.25
N LEU A 149 -10.36 16.45 -21.88
CA LEU A 149 -10.68 17.71 -21.21
C LEU A 149 -11.69 17.55 -20.07
N SER A 150 -12.71 16.71 -20.27
CA SER A 150 -13.74 16.45 -19.25
C SER A 150 -13.18 15.71 -18.03
N LEU A 151 -12.26 14.76 -18.25
CA LEU A 151 -11.55 14.05 -17.17
C LEU A 151 -10.60 14.95 -16.37
N GLY A 152 -10.10 16.03 -16.98
CA GLY A 152 -9.22 17.00 -16.32
C GLY A 152 -9.90 17.94 -15.32
N ARG A 153 -11.23 17.85 -15.16
CA ARG A 153 -11.97 18.68 -14.19
C ARG A 153 -11.65 18.30 -12.76
N ARG A 154 -11.59 19.29 -11.86
CA ARG A 154 -11.36 19.07 -10.40
C ARG A 154 -12.48 18.28 -9.74
N THR A 155 -13.72 18.47 -10.18
CA THR A 155 -14.92 17.80 -9.64
C THR A 155 -15.81 17.34 -10.79
N LYS A 156 -16.62 16.31 -10.52
CA LYS A 156 -17.54 15.71 -11.52
C LYS A 156 -16.83 15.35 -12.84
N ASN A 157 -15.65 14.77 -12.72
CA ASN A 157 -14.78 14.34 -13.82
C ASN A 157 -15.21 12.99 -14.44
N ASN A 158 -16.51 12.72 -14.48
CA ASN A 158 -17.07 11.51 -15.09
C ASN A 158 -17.63 11.84 -16.47
N VAL A 159 -17.45 10.94 -17.43
CA VAL A 159 -17.95 11.09 -18.80
C VAL A 159 -18.91 9.94 -19.13
N ILE A 160 -20.05 10.25 -19.74
CA ILE A 160 -21.02 9.27 -20.22
C ILE A 160 -21.02 9.32 -21.76
N LEU A 161 -20.71 8.19 -22.39
CA LEU A 161 -20.71 8.07 -23.85
C LEU A 161 -22.10 7.62 -24.34
N VAL A 162 -22.81 8.51 -25.02
CA VAL A 162 -24.16 8.26 -25.57
C VAL A 162 -24.07 8.00 -27.07
N GLY A 163 -24.88 7.06 -27.57
CA GLY A 163 -24.87 6.61 -28.95
C GLY A 163 -25.48 5.22 -29.10
N ASP A 164 -25.76 4.80 -30.34
CA ASP A 164 -26.35 3.49 -30.63
C ASP A 164 -25.39 2.33 -30.29
N PRO A 165 -25.91 1.12 -30.03
CA PRO A 165 -25.07 -0.07 -29.90
C PRO A 165 -24.21 -0.29 -31.15
N GLY A 166 -22.95 -0.70 -30.96
CA GLY A 166 -22.05 -1.03 -32.07
C GLY A 166 -21.31 0.16 -32.72
N VAL A 167 -21.54 1.41 -32.30
CA VAL A 167 -20.84 2.59 -32.85
C VAL A 167 -19.35 2.72 -32.44
N GLY A 168 -18.85 1.77 -31.65
CA GLY A 168 -17.46 1.73 -31.20
C GLY A 168 -17.17 2.53 -29.92
N LYS A 169 -18.10 2.58 -28.95
CA LYS A 169 -17.85 3.26 -27.66
C LYS A 169 -16.68 2.66 -26.88
N THR A 170 -16.54 1.33 -26.92
CA THR A 170 -15.41 0.60 -26.32
C THR A 170 -14.09 1.02 -26.97
N ALA A 171 -14.08 1.21 -28.30
CA ALA A 171 -12.90 1.67 -29.03
C ALA A 171 -12.43 3.05 -28.55
N ILE A 172 -13.32 3.94 -28.10
CA ILE A 172 -12.94 5.24 -27.54
C ILE A 172 -12.08 5.07 -26.26
N ALA A 173 -12.39 4.11 -25.40
CA ALA A 173 -11.60 3.84 -24.20
C ALA A 173 -10.21 3.27 -24.56
N GLU A 174 -10.16 2.41 -25.56
CA GLU A 174 -8.92 1.86 -26.11
C GLU A 174 -8.05 2.95 -26.74
N GLY A 175 -8.66 3.86 -27.51
CA GLY A 175 -7.99 5.02 -28.10
C GLY A 175 -7.44 5.98 -27.05
N LEU A 176 -8.15 6.17 -25.94
CA LEU A 176 -7.64 6.96 -24.83
C LEU A 176 -6.41 6.29 -24.19
N ALA A 177 -6.44 4.99 -23.97
CA ALA A 177 -5.29 4.23 -23.46
C ALA A 177 -4.10 4.28 -24.43
N PHE A 178 -4.37 4.19 -25.74
CA PHE A 178 -3.37 4.31 -26.79
C PHE A 178 -2.72 5.69 -26.77
N ASN A 179 -3.51 6.77 -26.69
CA ASN A 179 -2.99 8.14 -26.66
C ASN A 179 -2.13 8.41 -25.42
N ILE A 180 -2.53 7.88 -24.26
CA ILE A 180 -1.73 7.97 -23.04
C ILE A 180 -0.40 7.26 -23.22
N GLU A 181 -0.39 6.02 -23.74
CA GLU A 181 0.84 5.24 -23.91
C GLU A 181 1.79 5.85 -24.96
N LYS A 182 1.23 6.45 -26.03
CA LYS A 182 2.02 7.15 -27.05
C LYS A 182 2.35 8.60 -26.70
N ASN A 183 1.97 9.06 -25.50
CA ASN A 183 2.17 10.44 -25.03
C ASN A 183 1.53 11.51 -25.93
N THR A 184 0.47 11.17 -26.67
CA THR A 184 -0.29 12.09 -27.54
C THR A 184 -1.49 12.73 -26.83
N CYS A 185 -1.62 12.55 -25.50
CA CYS A 185 -2.63 13.20 -24.66
C CYS A 185 -2.08 14.44 -23.92
N PRO A 186 -2.94 15.28 -23.32
CA PRO A 186 -2.52 16.36 -22.43
C PRO A 186 -1.63 15.88 -21.27
N ASP A 187 -0.70 16.73 -20.81
CA ASP A 187 0.32 16.37 -19.82
C ASP A 187 -0.24 15.77 -18.53
N PHE A 188 -1.38 16.28 -18.06
CA PHE A 188 -2.01 15.78 -16.83
C PHE A 188 -2.49 14.33 -16.93
N LEU A 189 -2.70 13.78 -18.15
CA LEU A 189 -3.14 12.40 -18.36
C LEU A 189 -2.00 11.41 -18.59
N LYS A 190 -0.77 11.86 -18.82
CA LYS A 190 0.36 10.97 -19.18
C LYS A 190 0.67 9.90 -18.12
N GLU A 191 0.43 10.22 -16.85
CA GLU A 191 0.64 9.29 -15.73
C GLU A 191 -0.56 8.36 -15.47
N TYR A 192 -1.69 8.60 -16.13
CA TYR A 192 -2.90 7.85 -15.86
C TYR A 192 -2.90 6.48 -16.54
N LYS A 193 -3.64 5.53 -15.98
CA LYS A 193 -3.85 4.21 -16.59
C LYS A 193 -5.35 3.93 -16.72
N VAL A 194 -5.77 3.51 -17.90
CA VAL A 194 -7.13 3.15 -18.24
C VAL A 194 -7.37 1.67 -17.91
N TYR A 195 -8.39 1.41 -17.11
CA TYR A 195 -8.85 0.07 -16.74
C TYR A 195 -10.26 -0.12 -17.25
N ASN A 196 -10.49 -1.17 -18.03
CA ASN A 196 -11.82 -1.63 -18.37
C ASN A 196 -12.36 -2.52 -17.24
N LEU A 197 -13.55 -2.23 -16.74
CA LEU A 197 -14.23 -2.98 -15.70
C LEU A 197 -15.04 -4.13 -16.30
N ASP A 198 -14.77 -5.37 -15.86
CA ASP A 198 -15.54 -6.54 -16.29
C ASP A 198 -16.74 -6.76 -15.37
N ILE A 199 -17.87 -6.16 -15.73
CA ILE A 199 -19.14 -6.38 -15.02
C ILE A 199 -19.60 -7.84 -15.15
N GLY A 200 -19.39 -8.47 -16.31
CA GLY A 200 -19.79 -9.85 -16.55
C GLY A 200 -19.10 -10.83 -15.61
N GLY A 201 -17.79 -10.69 -15.45
CA GLY A 201 -16.99 -11.47 -14.50
C GLY A 201 -17.36 -11.21 -13.03
N MET A 202 -17.82 -10.00 -12.69
CA MET A 202 -18.29 -9.70 -11.33
C MET A 202 -19.65 -10.36 -11.02
N LEU A 203 -20.55 -10.39 -12.00
CA LEU A 203 -21.87 -11.06 -11.90
C LEU A 203 -21.74 -12.59 -11.97
N ALA A 204 -20.74 -13.09 -12.69
CA ALA A 204 -20.45 -14.51 -12.75
C ALA A 204 -20.10 -15.04 -11.35
N GLY A 205 -20.87 -16.02 -10.88
CA GLY A 205 -20.64 -16.68 -9.59
C GLY A 205 -21.02 -15.85 -8.36
N SER A 206 -21.78 -14.76 -8.48
CA SER A 206 -22.49 -14.18 -7.33
C SER A 206 -23.77 -14.98 -7.08
N LYS A 207 -23.93 -15.56 -5.89
CA LYS A 207 -25.18 -16.23 -5.49
C LYS A 207 -26.19 -15.21 -4.95
N TYR A 208 -25.69 -14.10 -4.40
CA TYR A 208 -26.48 -13.07 -3.76
C TYR A 208 -26.15 -11.70 -4.36
N ARG A 209 -27.15 -10.81 -4.36
CA ARG A 209 -27.02 -9.44 -4.84
C ARG A 209 -25.90 -8.65 -4.15
N GLY A 210 -25.72 -8.89 -2.85
CA GLY A 210 -24.69 -8.23 -2.04
C GLY A 210 -23.26 -8.54 -2.51
N ASP A 211 -23.03 -9.74 -3.06
CA ASP A 211 -21.71 -10.18 -3.52
C ASP A 211 -21.19 -9.27 -4.65
N PHE A 212 -22.06 -8.85 -5.56
CA PHE A 212 -21.70 -7.93 -6.64
C PHE A 212 -21.31 -6.55 -6.09
N GLU A 213 -22.13 -6.00 -5.20
CA GLU A 213 -21.86 -4.68 -4.60
C GLU A 213 -20.57 -4.66 -3.78
N GLU A 214 -20.28 -5.75 -3.06
CA GLU A 214 -19.04 -5.91 -2.31
C GLU A 214 -17.82 -5.96 -3.23
N ARG A 215 -17.86 -6.79 -4.28
CA ARG A 215 -16.80 -6.87 -5.30
C ARG A 215 -16.59 -5.53 -6.00
N PHE A 216 -17.67 -4.85 -6.36
CA PHE A 216 -17.62 -3.54 -7.01
C PHE A 216 -16.97 -2.49 -6.09
N LYS A 217 -17.37 -2.42 -4.82
CA LYS A 217 -16.76 -1.52 -3.81
C LYS A 217 -15.28 -1.83 -3.59
N LEU A 218 -14.91 -3.10 -3.54
CA LEU A 218 -13.51 -3.53 -3.39
C LEU A 218 -12.66 -3.04 -4.57
N VAL A 219 -13.13 -3.23 -5.80
CA VAL A 219 -12.42 -2.82 -7.02
C VAL A 219 -12.31 -1.30 -7.12
N LEU A 220 -13.39 -0.55 -6.83
CA LEU A 220 -13.33 0.92 -6.81
C LEU A 220 -12.36 1.45 -5.75
N SER A 221 -12.38 0.87 -4.55
CA SER A 221 -11.45 1.23 -3.48
C SER A 221 -10.01 0.94 -3.89
N ALA A 222 -9.75 -0.21 -4.53
CA ALA A 222 -8.45 -0.57 -5.06
C ALA A 222 -7.96 0.40 -6.15
N LEU A 223 -8.82 0.77 -7.11
CA LEU A 223 -8.49 1.77 -8.15
C LEU A 223 -8.20 3.15 -7.55
N LYS A 224 -8.93 3.53 -6.49
CA LYS A 224 -8.73 4.78 -5.76
C LYS A 224 -7.41 4.79 -4.98
N LYS A 225 -7.09 3.71 -4.24
CA LYS A 225 -5.83 3.54 -3.48
C LYS A 225 -4.62 3.54 -4.43
N LYS A 226 -4.77 2.98 -5.64
CA LYS A 226 -3.73 2.97 -6.67
C LYS A 226 -3.38 4.37 -7.21
N GLY A 227 -4.37 5.27 -7.28
CA GLY A 227 -4.22 6.61 -7.83
C GLY A 227 -3.93 6.63 -9.33
N LYS A 228 -4.08 7.80 -9.97
CA LYS A 228 -3.82 8.01 -11.41
C LYS A 228 -4.45 6.92 -12.29
N THR A 229 -5.72 6.62 -12.04
CA THR A 229 -6.49 5.61 -12.78
C THR A 229 -7.70 6.24 -13.45
N ILE A 230 -8.08 5.69 -14.61
CA ILE A 230 -9.33 5.98 -15.31
C ILE A 230 -10.08 4.66 -15.38
N CYS A 231 -11.28 4.61 -14.82
CA CYS A 231 -12.15 3.43 -14.90
C CYS A 231 -13.09 3.61 -16.09
N PHE A 232 -12.98 2.73 -17.08
CA PHE A 232 -13.95 2.59 -18.14
C PHE A 232 -14.92 1.48 -17.76
N ILE A 233 -16.21 1.75 -17.95
CA ILE A 233 -17.28 0.82 -17.66
C ILE A 233 -18.11 0.71 -18.91
N ASP A 234 -18.06 -0.46 -19.54
CA ASP A 234 -18.95 -0.75 -20.65
C ASP A 234 -20.37 -0.99 -20.14
N GLU A 235 -21.36 -0.63 -20.96
CA GLU A 235 -22.78 -0.83 -20.64
C GLU A 235 -23.17 -0.39 -19.21
N ALA A 236 -22.88 0.85 -18.85
CA ALA A 236 -23.11 1.37 -17.49
C ALA A 236 -24.53 1.17 -16.93
N HIS A 237 -25.54 0.95 -17.78
CA HIS A 237 -26.90 0.60 -17.36
C HIS A 237 -26.97 -0.74 -16.60
N ASN A 238 -26.04 -1.67 -16.86
CA ASN A 238 -25.95 -2.95 -16.13
C ASN A 238 -25.66 -2.76 -14.63
N ILE A 239 -25.02 -1.65 -14.25
CA ILE A 239 -24.79 -1.32 -12.83
C ILE A 239 -26.11 -0.97 -12.12
N SER A 240 -27.02 -0.27 -12.81
CA SER A 240 -28.31 0.14 -12.23
C SER A 240 -29.28 -1.03 -12.07
N GLY A 241 -29.21 -2.03 -12.96
CA GLY A 241 -30.06 -3.24 -12.90
C GLY A 241 -29.60 -4.28 -11.87
N ALA A 242 -28.29 -4.37 -11.61
CA ALA A 242 -27.75 -5.27 -10.59
C ALA A 242 -28.16 -4.85 -9.16
N GLY A 243 -28.40 -3.56 -8.92
CA GLY A 243 -28.75 -2.97 -7.61
C GLY A 243 -30.24 -2.61 -7.37
N ALA A 244 -31.05 -2.42 -8.42
CA ALA A 244 -32.50 -2.19 -8.31
C ALA A 244 -33.33 -3.37 -8.84
N GLY A 245 -33.91 -4.15 -7.93
CA GLY A 245 -34.83 -5.24 -8.25
C GLY A 245 -36.03 -5.07 -7.34
N GLY A 246 -37.13 -4.55 -7.89
CA GLY A 246 -38.35 -4.27 -7.15
C GLY A 246 -38.97 -2.91 -7.47
N THR A 247 -39.27 -2.62 -8.73
CA THR A 247 -40.41 -1.76 -9.02
C THR A 247 -41.25 -2.49 -10.06
N THR A 248 -42.28 -3.14 -9.56
CA THR A 248 -43.44 -3.61 -10.29
C THR A 248 -43.93 -2.51 -11.22
N ASN A 249 -43.73 -2.68 -12.53
CA ASN A 249 -44.56 -1.98 -13.51
C ASN A 249 -45.79 -2.85 -13.75
N SER A 250 -46.78 -2.67 -12.88
CA SER A 250 -48.17 -2.93 -13.21
C SER A 250 -48.71 -1.69 -13.93
N ASN A 251 -48.99 -1.85 -15.22
CA ASN A 251 -50.14 -1.27 -15.93
C ASN A 251 -50.38 -2.11 -17.19
#